data_AF-A0A6N7HA38-F1
#
_entry.id   AF-A0A6N7HA38-F1
#
_cell.length_a   1.000
_cell.length_b   1.000
_cell.length_c   1.000
_cell.angle_alpha   90.00
_cell.angle_beta   90.00
_cell.angle_gamma   90.00
#
_symmetry.space_group_name_H-M   'P 1'
#
loop_
_entity.id
_entity.type
_entity.pdbx_description
1 polymer ?
#
loop_
_entity_poly.entity_id
_entity_poly.type
_entity_poly.pdbx_seq_one_letter_code
_entity_poly.pdbx_strand_id
1 'polypeptide(L)'
;MSGSRPDVDDARQSRPRTEPKRINVAISPDMVRALEDVIRREGVSLTEALRRLVGYGDFVYRAVKEGGERLTVTGPDGTREVVLL
;
A
#
# COMPACT_ATOMS: atom_id res chain seq x y z
N MET A 1 34.79 -34.57 21.51
CA MET A 1 34.68 -33.78 20.27
C MET A 1 33.41 -32.95 20.36
N SER A 2 33.55 -31.67 20.74
CA SER A 2 32.42 -30.76 20.92
C SER A 2 32.26 -29.94 19.64
N GLY A 3 31.21 -30.20 18.87
CA GLY A 3 30.88 -29.44 17.67
C GLY A 3 30.10 -28.20 18.05
N SER A 4 30.75 -27.03 17.97
CA SER A 4 30.08 -25.73 18.03
C SER A 4 29.12 -25.61 16.86
N ARG A 5 27.83 -25.47 17.14
CA ARG A 5 26.83 -25.07 16.14
C ARG A 5 27.09 -23.59 15.81
N PRO A 6 27.22 -23.20 14.54
CA PRO A 6 27.33 -21.80 14.19
C PRO A 6 26.02 -21.08 14.54
N ASP A 7 26.16 -19.94 15.20
CA ASP A 7 25.08 -19.05 15.61
C ASP A 7 24.24 -18.66 14.39
N VAL A 8 22.98 -19.08 14.41
CA VAL A 8 21.98 -18.77 13.37
C VAL A 8 21.44 -17.34 13.49
N ASP A 9 22.01 -16.53 14.38
CA ASP A 9 21.49 -15.20 14.75
C ASP A 9 21.97 -14.06 13.82
N ASP A 10 23.01 -14.27 13.02
CA ASP A 10 23.61 -13.21 12.20
C ASP A 10 22.89 -12.96 10.85
N ALA A 11 21.88 -13.76 10.53
CA ALA A 11 21.12 -13.65 9.28
C ALA A 11 19.92 -12.68 9.34
N ARG A 12 19.70 -11.97 10.46
CA ARG A 12 18.78 -10.84 10.51
C ARG A 12 19.48 -9.57 10.03
N GLN A 13 20.04 -9.65 8.82
CA GLN A 13 20.51 -8.50 8.06
C GLN A 13 19.37 -7.48 8.01
N SER A 14 19.56 -6.45 8.81
CA SER A 14 18.67 -5.32 8.96
C SER A 14 18.69 -4.63 7.62
N ARG A 15 17.68 -4.92 6.78
CA ARG A 15 17.45 -4.12 5.56
C ARG A 15 17.49 -2.66 6.02
N PRO A 16 18.35 -1.81 5.43
CA PRO A 16 18.47 -0.43 5.87
C PRO A 16 17.07 0.17 5.79
N ARG A 17 16.50 0.48 6.95
CA ARG A 17 15.21 1.16 7.04
C ARG A 17 15.45 2.52 6.41
N THR A 18 15.02 2.67 5.16
CA THR A 18 15.07 3.98 4.50
C THR A 18 14.22 4.90 5.37
N GLU A 19 14.82 5.96 5.90
CA GLU A 19 14.09 6.90 6.72
C GLU A 19 12.90 7.46 5.91
N PRO A 20 11.70 7.58 6.52
CA PRO A 20 10.56 8.12 5.82
C PRO A 20 10.85 9.52 5.31
N LYS A 21 10.75 9.73 3.99
CA LYS A 21 10.81 11.08 3.41
C LYS A 21 9.50 11.82 3.74
N ARG A 22 9.63 13.06 4.22
CA ARG A 22 8.48 13.95 4.43
C ARG A 22 8.18 14.68 3.12
N ILE A 23 6.93 14.65 2.70
CA ILE A 23 6.46 15.33 1.49
C ILE A 23 5.35 16.29 1.91
N ASN A 24 5.45 17.56 1.52
CA ASN A 24 4.40 18.55 1.68
C ASN A 24 3.63 18.66 0.37
N VAL A 25 2.32 18.42 0.40
CA VAL A 25 1.44 18.48 -0.77
C VAL A 25 0.12 19.14 -0.40
N ALA A 26 -0.44 19.89 -1.35
CA ALA A 26 -1.85 20.26 -1.28
C ALA A 26 -2.70 19.08 -1.73
N ILE A 27 -3.77 18.79 -0.99
CA ILE A 27 -4.73 17.72 -1.33
C ILE A 27 -6.13 18.29 -1.41
N SER A 28 -6.97 17.68 -2.25
CA SER A 28 -8.36 18.12 -2.44
C SER A 28 -9.24 17.69 -1.25
N PRO A 29 -10.41 18.33 -1.05
CA PRO A 29 -11.36 17.90 -0.03
C PRO A 29 -11.78 16.42 -0.15
N ASP A 30 -11.87 15.89 -1.38
CA ASP A 30 -12.22 14.48 -1.60
C ASP A 30 -11.12 13.52 -1.14
N MET A 31 -9.84 13.89 -1.32
CA MET A 31 -8.72 13.12 -0.78
C MET A 31 -8.73 13.12 0.75
N VAL A 32 -9.04 14.27 1.37
CA VAL A 32 -9.17 14.35 2.83
C VAL A 32 -10.25 13.40 3.32
N ARG A 33 -11.44 13.42 2.70
CA ARG A 33 -12.56 12.53 3.05
C ARG A 33 -12.18 11.06 2.89
N ALA A 34 -11.51 10.69 1.79
CA ALA A 34 -11.06 9.32 1.58
C ALA A 34 -10.09 8.84 2.67
N LEU A 35 -9.15 9.70 3.10
CA LEU A 35 -8.22 9.40 4.18
C LEU A 35 -8.95 9.25 5.53
N GLU A 36 -9.87 10.17 5.84
CA GLU A 36 -10.68 10.11 7.06
C GLU A 36 -11.55 8.86 7.12
N ASP A 37 -12.13 8.44 5.98
CA ASP A 37 -12.92 7.22 5.89
C ASP A 37 -12.10 5.98 6.26
N VAL A 38 -10.87 5.86 5.75
CA VAL A 38 -9.96 4.76 6.08
C VAL A 38 -9.58 4.79 7.56
N ILE A 39 -9.22 5.98 8.08
CA ILE A 39 -8.89 6.16 9.50
C ILE A 39 -10.04 5.70 10.39
N ARG A 40 -11.27 6.14 10.11
CA ARG A 40 -12.45 5.81 10.91
C ARG A 40 -12.82 4.32 10.81
N ARG A 41 -12.77 3.73 9.62
CA ARG A 41 -13.18 2.33 9.39
C ARG A 41 -12.17 1.33 9.95
N GLU A 42 -10.89 1.66 9.88
CA GLU A 42 -9.80 0.70 10.17
C GLU A 42 -9.03 1.03 11.46
N GLY A 43 -9.27 2.19 12.08
CA GLY A 43 -8.62 2.60 13.32
C GLY A 43 -7.12 2.87 13.17
N VAL A 44 -6.69 3.33 11.98
CA VAL A 44 -5.27 3.53 11.65
C VAL A 44 -4.87 5.02 11.64
N SER A 45 -3.56 5.30 11.68
CA SER A 45 -3.06 6.67 11.59
C SER A 45 -3.19 7.26 10.18
N LEU A 46 -3.10 8.60 10.06
CA LEU A 46 -3.08 9.29 8.78
C LEU A 46 -1.95 8.78 7.86
N THR A 47 -0.75 8.58 8.41
CA THR A 47 0.40 8.04 7.65
C THR A 47 0.07 6.66 7.09
N GLU A 48 -0.57 5.81 7.87
CA GLU A 48 -0.93 4.45 7.47
C GLU A 48 -2.06 4.44 6.44
N ALA A 49 -3.09 5.27 6.62
CA ALA A 49 -4.16 5.46 5.64
C ALA A 49 -3.60 5.93 4.29
N LEU A 50 -2.72 6.94 4.31
CA LEU A 50 -2.06 7.44 3.11
C LEU A 50 -1.20 6.37 2.44
N ARG A 51 -0.38 5.64 3.22
CA ARG A 51 0.46 4.56 2.70
C ARG A 51 -0.36 3.49 1.98
N ARG A 52 -1.51 3.10 2.53
CA ARG A 52 -2.40 2.09 1.92
C ARG A 52 -3.01 2.61 0.63
N LEU A 53 -3.63 3.79 0.65
CA LEU A 53 -4.27 4.35 -0.54
C LEU A 53 -3.27 4.60 -1.68
N VAL A 54 -2.05 5.08 -1.36
CA VAL A 54 -0.97 5.19 -2.35
C VAL A 54 -0.57 3.82 -2.90
N GLY A 55 -0.45 2.80 -2.04
CA GLY A 55 -0.13 1.43 -2.48
C GLY A 55 -1.19 0.84 -3.41
N TYR A 56 -2.48 1.05 -3.11
CA TYR A 56 -3.57 0.64 -4.00
C TYR A 56 -3.53 1.39 -5.33
N GLY A 57 -3.24 2.69 -5.30
CA GLY A 57 -3.05 3.50 -6.49
C GLY A 57 -1.89 3.02 -7.35
N ASP A 58 -0.73 2.70 -6.75
CA ASP A 58 0.44 2.16 -7.47
C ASP A 58 0.11 0.82 -8.16
N PHE A 59 -0.54 -0.10 -7.46
CA PHE A 59 -0.99 -1.38 -8.04
C PHE A 59 -1.90 -1.16 -9.25
N VAL A 60 -2.95 -0.35 -9.07
CA VAL A 60 -3.93 -0.05 -10.11
C VAL A 60 -3.29 0.66 -11.30
N TYR A 61 -2.41 1.63 -11.05
CA TYR A 61 -1.70 2.36 -12.08
C TYR A 61 -0.86 1.43 -12.95
N ARG A 62 -0.05 0.57 -12.32
CA ARG A 62 0.79 -0.39 -13.03
C ARG A 62 -0.03 -1.36 -13.86
N ALA A 63 -1.07 -1.96 -13.27
CA ALA A 63 -1.93 -2.91 -13.97
C ALA A 63 -2.53 -2.30 -15.26
N VAL A 64 -3.12 -1.10 -15.16
CA VAL A 64 -3.83 -0.48 -16.28
C VAL A 64 -2.90 0.22 -17.26
N LYS A 65 -1.98 1.07 -16.76
CA LYS A 65 -1.17 1.95 -17.61
C LYS A 65 0.12 1.29 -18.10
N GLU A 66 0.68 0.34 -17.36
CA GLU A 66 1.91 -0.36 -17.75
C GLU A 66 1.63 -1.77 -18.29
N GLY A 67 0.71 -2.50 -17.66
CA GLY A 67 0.34 -3.88 -18.02
C GLY A 67 -0.74 -4.00 -19.10
N GLY A 68 -1.51 -2.93 -19.34
CA GLY A 68 -2.65 -2.96 -20.26
C GLY A 68 -3.82 -3.86 -19.78
N GLU A 69 -3.86 -4.15 -18.48
CA GLU A 69 -4.86 -5.02 -17.86
C GLU A 69 -6.21 -4.29 -17.74
N ARG A 70 -7.30 -5.07 -17.78
CA ARG A 70 -8.65 -4.59 -17.47
C ARG A 70 -8.97 -4.88 -16.02
N LEU A 71 -9.38 -3.85 -15.29
CA LEU A 71 -9.82 -4.01 -13.90
C LEU A 71 -11.31 -4.37 -13.84
N THR A 72 -11.61 -5.46 -13.15
CA THR A 72 -12.98 -5.85 -12.82
C THR A 72 -13.17 -5.88 -11.31
N VAL A 73 -14.36 -5.46 -10.86
CA VAL A 73 -14.78 -5.52 -9.46
C VAL A 73 -15.96 -6.47 -9.37
N THR A 74 -15.83 -7.50 -8.56
CA THR A 74 -16.91 -8.45 -8.25
C THR A 74 -17.54 -8.07 -6.92
N GLY A 75 -18.85 -7.86 -6.93
CA GLY A 75 -19.65 -7.56 -5.75
C GLY A 75 -20.93 -8.39 -5.69
N PRO A 76 -21.81 -8.10 -4.72
CA PRO A 76 -23.10 -8.78 -4.57
C PRO A 76 -23.97 -8.76 -5.85
N ASP A 77 -23.87 -7.68 -6.64
CA ASP A 77 -24.64 -7.48 -7.86
C ASP A 77 -23.96 -8.04 -9.13
N GLY A 78 -22.85 -8.79 -8.95
CA GLY A 78 -22.08 -9.38 -10.04
C GLY A 78 -20.75 -8.67 -10.33
N THR A 79 -20.15 -9.01 -11.46
CA THR A 79 -18.85 -8.46 -11.91
C THR A 79 -19.06 -7.28 -12.84
N ARG A 80 -18.41 -6.15 -12.56
CA ARG A 80 -18.41 -4.94 -13.39
C ARG A 80 -16.99 -4.53 -13.75
N GLU A 81 -16.81 -4.00 -14.96
CA GLU A 81 -15.55 -3.42 -15.41
C GLU A 81 -15.40 -1.99 -14.89
N VAL A 82 -14.19 -1.62 -14.47
CA VAL A 82 -13.86 -0.27 -14.02
C VAL A 82 -12.91 0.36 -15.03
N VAL A 83 -13.37 1.44 -15.66
CA VAL A 83 -12.57 2.22 -16.60
C VAL A 83 -11.99 3.42 -15.85
N LEU A 84 -10.66 3.42 -15.69
CA LEU A 84 -9.90 4.57 -15.18
C LEU A 84 -9.41 5.38 -16.38
N LEU A 85 -10.08 6.51 -16.64
CA LEU A 85 -9.73 7.45 -17.71
C LEU A 85 -8.42 8.19 -17.36
#